data_AF-A0A951ME94-F1
#
_entry.id   AF-A0A951ME94-F1
#
_cell.length_a   1.000
_cell.length_b   1.000
_cell.length_c   1.000
_cell.angle_alpha   90.00
_cell.angle_beta   90.00
_cell.angle_gamma   90.00
#
_symmetry.space_group_name_H-M   'P 1'
#
loop_
_entity.id
_entity.type
_entity.pdbx_description
1 polymer ?
#
loop_
_entity_poly.entity_id
_entity_poly.type
_entity_poly.pdbx_seq_one_letter_code
_entity_poly.pdbx_strand_id
1 'polypeptide(L)' 'MKTIYIIVTLIFIAWAFLEQTKTHPNIWIQIVGVVLFFYGMMRLMSKVPSNTTSDSTPNAPSNTTNDDK' A
#
# COMPACT_ATOMS: atom_id res chain seq x y z
N MET A 1 2.98 13.18 -13.73
CA MET A 1 2.14 12.10 -14.32
C MET A 1 1.54 11.13 -13.29
N LYS A 2 2.31 10.56 -12.34
CA LYS A 2 1.83 9.55 -11.36
C LYS A 2 0.71 10.03 -10.42
N THR A 3 0.69 11.32 -10.08
CA THR A 3 -0.33 11.96 -9.23
C THR A 3 -1.69 12.09 -9.92
N ILE A 4 -1.71 12.30 -11.24
CA ILE A 4 -2.95 12.37 -12.03
C ILE A 4 -3.71 11.05 -11.92
N TYR A 5 -3.02 9.91 -11.99
CA TYR A 5 -3.66 8.60 -11.82
C TYR A 5 -4.27 8.42 -10.43
N ILE A 6 -3.65 8.95 -9.37
CA ILE A 6 -4.23 8.90 -8.01
C ILE A 6 -5.51 9.73 -7.93
N ILE A 7 -5.51 10.95 -8.49
CA ILE A 7 -6.70 11.81 -8.51
C ILE A 7 -7.84 11.16 -9.28
N VAL A 8 -7.55 10.57 -10.45
CA VAL A 8 -8.54 9.84 -11.25
C VAL A 8 -9.13 8.66 -10.48
N THR A 9 -8.29 7.85 -9.81
CA THR A 9 -8.78 6.73 -8.98
C THR A 9 -9.68 7.20 -7.85
N LEU A 10 -9.36 8.32 -7.18
CA LEU A 10 -10.21 8.85 -6.12
C LEU A 10 -11.58 9.32 -6.63
N ILE A 11 -11.61 9.98 -7.80
CA ILE A 11 -12.89 10.38 -8.44
C ILE A 11 -13.72 9.13 -8.77
N PHE A 12 -13.08 8.08 -9.29
CA PHE A 12 -13.76 6.83 -9.63
C PHE A 12 -14.31 6.11 -8.40
N ILE A 13 -13.57 6.08 -7.30
CA ILE A 13 -14.03 5.53 -6.02
C ILE A 13 -15.21 6.35 -5.49
N ALA A 14 -15.13 7.69 -5.50
CA ALA A 14 -16.24 8.54 -5.07
C ALA A 14 -17.52 8.27 -5.89
N TRP A 15 -17.39 8.11 -7.20
CA TRP A 15 -18.51 7.74 -8.08
C TRP A 15 -19.09 6.36 -7.75
N ALA A 16 -18.23 5.36 -7.53
CA ALA A 16 -18.66 4.02 -7.14
C ALA A 16 -19.37 4.01 -5.77
N PHE A 17 -18.99 4.89 -4.84
CA PHE A 17 -19.69 5.08 -3.57
C PHE A 17 -21.08 5.72 -3.76
N LEU A 18 -21.25 6.65 -4.71
CA LEU A 18 -22.57 7.20 -5.06
C LEU A 18 -23.48 6.16 -5.70
N GLU A 19 -22.93 5.21 -6.47
CA GLU A 19 -23.72 4.11 -7.05
C GLU A 19 -24.26 3.16 -5.97
N GLN A 20 -23.54 3.00 -4.86
CA GLN A 20 -23.93 2.12 -3.75
C GLN A 20 -25.14 2.64 -2.94
N THR A 21 -25.43 3.94 -2.96
CA THR A 21 -26.56 4.51 -2.21
C THR A 21 -27.90 4.39 -2.94
N LYS A 22 -27.89 3.89 -4.18
CA LYS A 22 -29.11 3.69 -4.97
C LYS A 22 -29.92 2.49 -4.46
N THR A 23 -31.23 2.52 -4.69
CA THR A 23 -32.18 1.47 -4.29
C THR A 23 -31.87 0.11 -4.93
N HIS A 24 -31.29 0.12 -6.13
CA HIS A 24 -30.83 -1.08 -6.83
C HIS A 24 -29.35 -0.91 -7.19
N PRO A 25 -28.45 -1.17 -6.25
CA PRO A 25 -27.02 -1.04 -6.50
C PRO A 25 -26.57 -2.14 -7.46
N ASN A 26 -25.73 -1.79 -8.44
CA ASN A 26 -25.20 -2.74 -9.38
C ASN A 26 -24.00 -3.48 -8.76
N ILE A 27 -24.17 -4.79 -8.52
CA ILE A 27 -23.17 -5.64 -7.87
C ILE A 27 -21.82 -5.64 -8.62
N TRP A 28 -21.84 -5.49 -9.95
CA TRP A 28 -20.62 -5.41 -10.76
C TRP A 28 -19.82 -4.15 -10.45
N ILE A 29 -20.49 -3.00 -10.28
CA ILE A 29 -19.82 -1.74 -9.91
C ILE A 29 -19.26 -1.84 -8.50
N GLN A 30 -19.95 -2.53 -7.60
CA GLN A 30 -19.48 -2.72 -6.23
C GLN A 30 -18.21 -3.59 -6.16
N ILE A 31 -18.18 -4.70 -6.89
CA ILE A 31 -16.99 -5.59 -6.99
C ILE A 31 -15.81 -4.82 -7.58
N VAL A 32 -16.02 -4.08 -8.68
CA VAL A 32 -14.98 -3.25 -9.30
C VAL A 32 -14.48 -2.19 -8.31
N GLY A 33 -15.38 -1.52 -7.59
CA GLY A 33 -15.04 -0.51 -6.59
C GLY A 33 -14.16 -1.05 -5.46
N VAL A 34 -14.45 -2.25 -4.96
CA VAL A 34 -13.65 -2.91 -3.92
C VAL A 34 -12.25 -3.24 -4.43
N VAL A 35 -12.12 -3.85 -5.60
CA VAL A 35 -10.82 -4.17 -6.20
C VAL A 35 -9.99 -2.90 -6.44
N LEU A 36 -10.62 -1.84 -6.95
CA LEU A 36 -9.96 -0.54 -7.19
C LEU A 36 -9.50 0.12 -5.89
N PHE A 37 -10.30 0.02 -4.82
CA PHE A 37 -9.97 0.54 -3.50
C PHE A 37 -8.75 -0.17 -2.91
N PHE A 38 -8.73 -1.51 -2.93
CA PHE A 38 -7.58 -2.29 -2.46
C PHE A 38 -6.33 -2.00 -3.28
N TYR A 39 -6.45 -1.88 -4.61
CA TYR A 39 -5.34 -1.49 -5.47
C TYR A 39 -4.83 -0.07 -5.16
N GLY A 40 -5.75 0.88 -4.94
CA GLY A 40 -5.43 2.25 -4.53
C GLY A 40 -4.70 2.29 -3.19
N MET A 41 -5.16 1.53 -2.20
CA MET A 41 -4.51 1.36 -0.90
C MET A 41 -3.12 0.73 -1.00
N MET A 42 -2.97 -0.35 -1.78
CA MET A 42 -1.68 -0.99 -2.03
C MET A 42 -0.68 0.01 -2.62
N ARG A 43 -1.12 0.83 -3.59
CA ARG A 43 -0.30 1.87 -4.21
C ARG A 43 0.08 2.96 -3.21
N LEU A 44 -0.83 3.36 -2.32
CA LEU A 44 -0.58 4.36 -1.28
C LEU A 44 0.44 3.86 -0.26
N MET A 45 0.28 2.63 0.24
CA MET A 45 1.18 2.01 1.22
C MET A 45 2.58 1.78 0.67
N SER A 46 2.73 1.47 -0.64
CA SER A 46 4.05 1.35 -1.27
C SER A 46 4.89 2.64 -1.25
N LYS A 47 4.27 3.78 -0.93
CA LYS A 47 4.93 5.09 -0.83
C LYS A 47 5.29 5.47 0.60
N VAL A 48 4.95 4.63 1.60
CA VAL A 48 5.56 4.72 2.93
C VAL A 48 6.99 4.21 2.77
N PRO A 49 8.02 5.06 2.94
CA PRO A 49 9.39 4.63 2.79
C PRO A 49 9.66 3.50 3.79
N SER A 50 10.05 2.33 3.30
CA SER A 50 10.63 1.31 4.17
C SER A 50 11.97 1.86 4.62
N ASN A 51 12.07 2.27 5.89
CA ASN A 51 13.31 2.75 6.50
C ASN A 51 14.31 1.59 6.72
N THR A 52 14.53 0.73 5.73
CA THR A 52 15.68 -0.17 5.73
C THR A 52 16.85 0.65 5.21
N THR A 53 17.40 1.47 6.10
CA THR A 53 18.74 2.00 6.00
C THR A 53 19.68 0.85 5.66
N SER A 54 20.01 0.71 4.39
CA SER A 54 21.16 -0.06 3.92
C SER A 54 22.40 0.80 4.15
N ASP A 55 22.73 1.04 5.42
CA ASP A 55 24.08 1.45 5.78
C ASP A 55 24.91 0.17 5.87
N SER A 56 25.57 -0.09 4.75
CA SER A 56 26.76 -0.92 4.64
C SER A 56 27.69 -0.73 5.84
N THR A 57 27.69 -1.68 6.77
CA THR A 57 28.76 -1.84 7.75
C THR A 57 29.33 -3.24 7.63
N PRO A 58 30.39 -3.47 6.85
CA PRO A 58 31.18 -4.68 6.96
C PRO A 58 32.15 -4.51 8.13
N ASN A 59 31.67 -4.66 9.37
CA ASN A 59 32.55 -4.78 10.53
C ASN A 59 32.00 -5.89 11.46
N ALA A 60 32.35 -7.13 11.16
CA ALA A 60 32.78 -8.05 12.22
C ALA A 60 34.15 -7.53 12.75
N PRO A 61 34.55 -7.72 14.02
CA PRO A 61 34.20 -8.84 14.89
C PRO A 61 33.91 -8.46 16.37
N SER A 62 33.25 -9.34 17.13
CA SER A 62 33.61 -9.65 18.53
C SER A 62 32.59 -10.56 19.21
N ASN A 63 32.94 -11.83 19.34
CA ASN A 63 32.71 -12.58 20.57
C ASN A 63 33.87 -13.56 20.70
N THR A 64 34.83 -13.19 21.54
CA THR A 64 35.82 -14.09 22.11
C THR A 64 35.06 -15.11 22.96
N THR A 65 35.14 -16.38 22.57
CA THR A 65 34.83 -17.52 23.43
C THR A 65 35.63 -17.36 24.71
N ASN A 66 34.93 -16.95 25.78
CA ASN A 66 35.50 -17.02 27.12
C ASN A 66 35.57 -18.50 27.49
N ASP A 67 36.80 -18.98 27.58
CA ASP A 67 37.17 -20.11 28.41
C ASP A 67 36.55 -19.91 29.80
N ASP A 68 35.64 -20.80 30.18
CA ASP A 68 35.32 -20.98 31.60
C ASP A 68 35.10 -22.47 31.88
N LYS A 69 36.20 -23.06 32.39
CA LYS A 69 36.34 -24.21 33.29
C LYS A 69 36.20 -25.65 32.76
#